data_AF-A0A151X798-F1
#
_entry.id   AF-A0A151X798-F1
#
_cell.length_a   1.000
_cell.length_b   1.000
_cell.length_c   1.000
_cell.angle_alpha   90.00
_cell.angle_beta   90.00
_cell.angle_gamma   90.00
#
_symmetry.space_group_name_H-M   'P 1'
#
loop_
_entity.id
_entity.type
_entity.pdbx_description
1 polymer ?
#
loop_
_entity_poly.entity_id
_entity_poly.type
_entity_poly.pdbx_seq_one_letter_code
_entity_poly.pdbx_strand_id
1 'polypeptide(L)'
;MLYFLYYLLIINNFLCFSEIFKGYGQDNPPHPCYWRTSMNYGWYAPTIHTVPTFYYPQNHSFSAELGRAGMYRNCSLNTELDKSLL
;
A
#
# COMPACT_ATOMS: atom_id res chain seq x y z
N MET A 1 -21.60 -0.91 -7.20
CA MET A 1 -21.29 0.33 -7.95
C MET A 1 -20.27 1.22 -7.22
N LEU A 2 -20.47 1.54 -5.92
CA LEU A 2 -19.54 2.34 -5.12
C LEU A 2 -18.12 1.72 -4.93
N TYR A 3 -18.03 0.40 -4.75
CA TYR A 3 -16.74 -0.31 -4.61
C TYR A 3 -15.85 -0.20 -5.88
N PHE A 4 -16.47 -0.29 -7.06
CA PHE A 4 -15.75 -0.20 -8.34
C PHE A 4 -15.16 1.19 -8.58
N LEU A 5 -15.90 2.24 -8.19
CA LEU A 5 -15.44 3.62 -8.28
C LEU A 5 -14.29 3.93 -7.31
N TYR A 6 -14.26 3.30 -6.12
CA TYR A 6 -13.15 3.45 -5.16
C TYR A 6 -11.85 2.81 -5.66
N TYR A 7 -11.93 1.61 -6.27
CA TYR A 7 -10.78 0.98 -6.93
C TYR A 7 -10.29 1.81 -8.13
N LEU A 8 -11.21 2.35 -8.93
CA LEU A 8 -10.88 3.23 -10.04
C LEU A 8 -10.20 4.52 -9.56
N LEU A 9 -10.63 5.11 -8.43
CA LEU A 9 -10.05 6.32 -7.85
C LEU A 9 -8.63 6.12 -7.31
N ILE A 10 -8.33 4.95 -6.71
CA ILE A 10 -6.99 4.60 -6.23
C ILE A 10 -6.02 4.36 -7.40
N ILE A 11 -6.48 3.68 -8.46
CA ILE A 11 -5.69 3.46 -9.68
C ILE A 11 -5.38 4.79 -10.38
N ASN A 12 -6.35 5.71 -10.43
CA ASN A 12 -6.17 7.03 -11.06
C ASN A 12 -5.24 7.97 -10.27
N ASN A 13 -5.15 7.81 -8.94
CA ASN A 13 -4.33 8.74 -8.15
C ASN A 13 -2.90 8.26 -7.88
N PHE A 14 -2.59 6.96 -7.72
CA PHE A 14 -1.25 6.54 -7.25
C PHE A 14 -0.32 5.95 -8.33
N LEU A 15 -0.86 5.44 -9.44
CA LEU A 15 -0.06 4.74 -10.45
C LEU A 15 0.01 5.46 -11.81
N CYS A 16 -0.95 6.34 -12.11
CA CYS A 16 -0.91 7.21 -13.28
C CYS A 16 -0.28 8.57 -12.93
N PHE A 17 0.99 8.56 -12.52
CA PHE A 17 1.62 9.70 -11.81
C PHE A 17 2.61 10.50 -12.67
N SER A 18 2.57 10.38 -14.00
CA SER A 18 3.52 11.10 -14.87
C SER A 18 3.41 12.62 -14.77
N GLU A 19 2.25 13.17 -14.43
CA GLU A 19 2.05 14.63 -14.34
C GLU A 19 2.31 15.19 -12.93
N ILE A 20 2.18 14.36 -11.89
CA ILE A 20 2.25 14.79 -10.49
C ILE A 20 3.62 14.47 -9.86
N PHE A 21 4.33 13.42 -10.32
CA PHE A 21 5.63 13.01 -9.81
C PHE A 21 6.68 13.13 -10.92
N LYS A 22 7.65 14.02 -10.73
CA LYS A 22 8.66 14.35 -11.74
C LYS A 22 9.93 13.50 -11.64
N GLY A 23 10.05 12.65 -10.61
CA GLY A 23 11.30 11.99 -10.25
C GLY A 23 12.04 12.75 -9.14
N TYR A 24 13.04 12.11 -8.55
CA TYR A 24 13.80 12.67 -7.43
C TYR A 24 14.90 13.62 -7.92
N GLY A 25 15.01 14.79 -7.27
CA GLY A 25 16.12 15.73 -7.50
C GLY A 25 16.03 16.57 -8.78
N GLN A 26 14.91 16.52 -9.51
CA GLN A 26 14.69 17.34 -10.71
C GLN A 26 14.61 18.84 -10.43
N ASP A 27 14.12 19.25 -9.26
CA ASP A 27 13.92 20.66 -8.94
C ASP A 27 15.22 21.42 -8.68
N ASN A 28 16.31 20.71 -8.36
CA ASN A 28 17.63 21.29 -8.14
C ASN A 28 18.72 20.34 -8.65
N PRO A 29 18.95 20.29 -9.98
CA PRO A 29 19.89 19.37 -10.56
C PRO A 29 21.34 19.72 -10.16
N PRO A 30 22.15 18.73 -9.76
CA PRO A 30 23.55 18.96 -9.47
C PRO A 30 24.32 19.34 -10.73
N HIS A 31 25.42 20.07 -10.56
CA HIS A 31 26.30 20.39 -11.68
C HIS A 31 26.80 19.10 -12.36
N PRO A 32 26.87 19.04 -13.71
CA PRO A 32 27.23 17.83 -14.44
C PRO A 32 28.56 17.20 -14.01
N CYS A 33 29.56 17.99 -13.62
CA CYS A 33 30.84 17.47 -13.13
C CYS A 33 30.76 16.75 -11.77
N TYR A 34 29.67 16.90 -11.03
CA TYR A 34 29.43 16.21 -9.76
C TYR A 34 28.32 15.14 -9.89
N TRP A 35 28.00 14.73 -11.11
CA TRP A 35 27.03 13.67 -11.37
C TRP A 35 27.56 12.33 -10.87
N ARG A 36 26.75 11.61 -10.09
CA ARG A 36 27.08 10.28 -9.55
C ARG A 36 26.14 9.24 -10.13
N THR A 37 26.62 8.02 -10.30
CA THR A 37 25.82 6.91 -10.86
C THR A 37 24.57 6.60 -10.01
N SER A 38 24.65 6.80 -8.69
CA SER A 38 23.52 6.64 -7.78
C SER A 38 22.41 7.68 -8.00
N MET A 39 22.72 8.84 -8.57
CA MET A 39 21.73 9.88 -8.86
C MET A 39 20.78 9.47 -9.99
N ASN A 40 21.16 8.49 -10.83
CA ASN A 40 20.27 7.97 -11.87
C ASN A 40 19.05 7.22 -11.29
N TYR A 41 19.16 6.68 -10.08
CA TYR A 41 18.08 5.91 -9.47
C TYR A 41 16.91 6.82 -9.09
N GLY A 42 15.74 6.54 -9.68
CA GLY A 42 14.53 7.34 -9.47
C GLY A 42 14.63 8.78 -9.96
N TRP A 43 15.65 9.11 -10.77
CA TRP A 43 15.79 10.42 -11.41
C TRP A 43 14.61 10.71 -12.32
N TYR A 44 14.23 9.75 -13.15
CA TYR A 44 13.16 9.89 -14.12
C TYR A 44 11.80 9.52 -13.54
N ALA A 45 10.79 10.30 -13.89
CA ALA A 45 9.40 9.97 -13.64
C ALA A 45 9.00 8.65 -14.33
N PRO A 46 8.11 7.85 -13.72
CA PRO A 46 7.53 6.69 -14.38
C PRO A 46 6.64 7.14 -15.55
N THR A 47 6.65 6.36 -16.62
CA THR A 47 5.81 6.56 -17.80
C THR A 47 4.68 5.53 -17.85
N ILE A 48 3.71 5.72 -18.75
CA ILE A 48 2.60 4.77 -18.97
C ILE A 48 3.06 3.34 -19.29
N HIS A 49 4.29 3.18 -19.78
CA HIS A 49 4.88 1.88 -20.14
C HIS A 49 5.60 1.20 -18.97
N THR A 50 5.87 1.95 -17.90
CA THR A 50 6.56 1.43 -16.70
C THR A 50 5.62 1.11 -15.55
N VAL A 51 4.36 1.59 -15.62
CA VAL A 51 3.36 1.40 -14.58
C VAL A 51 2.38 0.29 -14.97
N PRO A 52 1.89 -0.52 -14.02
CA PRO A 52 0.89 -1.54 -14.32
C PRO A 52 -0.46 -0.90 -14.65
N THR A 53 -1.17 -1.47 -15.60
CA THR A 53 -2.53 -1.01 -15.98
C THR A 53 -3.55 -1.24 -14.85
N PHE A 54 -3.35 -2.28 -14.04
CA PHE A 54 -4.22 -2.61 -12.92
C PHE A 54 -3.38 -2.96 -11.69
N TYR A 55 -3.86 -2.52 -10.53
CA TYR A 55 -3.27 -2.85 -9.23
C TYR A 55 -4.38 -3.09 -8.22
N TYR A 56 -4.21 -4.13 -7.41
CA TYR A 56 -5.18 -4.57 -6.41
C TYR A 56 -4.57 -4.41 -5.01
N PRO A 57 -4.68 -3.22 -4.40
CA PRO A 57 -4.18 -3.02 -3.05
C PRO A 57 -4.95 -3.90 -2.07
N GLN A 58 -4.24 -4.49 -1.12
CA GLN A 58 -4.88 -5.15 0.01
C GLN A 58 -5.30 -4.11 1.04
N ASN A 59 -6.56 -4.18 1.46
CA ASN A 59 -7.06 -3.32 2.53
C ASN A 59 -6.81 -3.98 3.89
N HIS A 60 -5.91 -3.39 4.67
CA HIS A 60 -5.58 -3.86 6.02
C HIS A 60 -6.29 -3.08 7.12
N SER A 61 -7.30 -2.24 6.82
CA SER A 61 -7.98 -1.40 7.82
C SER A 61 -8.58 -2.23 8.96
N PHE A 62 -9.22 -3.36 8.64
CA PHE A 62 -9.76 -4.29 9.62
C PHE A 62 -8.68 -4.85 10.56
N SER A 63 -7.59 -5.37 9.99
CA SER A 63 -6.49 -5.94 10.78
C SER A 63 -5.75 -4.89 11.59
N ALA A 64 -5.61 -3.67 11.06
CA ALA A 64 -5.02 -2.54 11.78
C ALA A 64 -5.86 -2.18 13.00
N GLU A 65 -7.19 -2.10 12.85
CA GLU A 65 -8.12 -1.87 13.96
C GLU A 65 -8.02 -2.98 15.01
N LEU A 66 -8.06 -4.24 14.59
CA LEU A 66 -7.92 -5.39 15.47
C LEU A 66 -6.57 -5.39 16.20
N GLY A 67 -5.49 -5.00 15.53
CA GLY A 67 -4.17 -4.88 16.12
C GLY A 67 -4.11 -3.87 17.28
N ARG A 68 -4.92 -2.81 17.24
CA ARG A 68 -5.01 -1.83 18.35
C ARG A 68 -5.66 -2.42 19.61
N ALA A 69 -6.55 -3.40 19.45
CA ALA A 69 -7.17 -4.08 20.58
C ALA A 69 -6.20 -4.99 21.35
N GLY A 70 -5.02 -5.27 20.78
CA GLY A 70 -3.97 -6.06 21.42
C GLY A 70 -4.20 -7.57 21.33
N MET A 71 -3.42 -8.32 22.11
CA MET A 71 -3.45 -9.77 22.09
C MET A 71 -4.74 -10.30 22.74
N TYR A 72 -5.41 -11.25 22.07
CA TYR A 72 -6.58 -11.92 22.61
C TYR A 72 -6.29 -12.57 23.97
N ARG A 73 -7.24 -12.43 24.91
CA ARG A 73 -7.20 -13.07 26.23
C ARG A 73 -8.50 -13.84 26.43
N ASN A 74 -8.38 -15.13 26.74
CA ASN A 74 -9.53 -15.93 27.12
C ASN A 74 -9.85 -15.66 28.60
N CYS A 75 -11.04 -15.14 28.87
CA CYS A 75 -11.58 -14.91 30.22
C CYS A 75 -12.88 -15.69 30.44
N SER A 76 -13.14 -16.73 29.65
CA SER A 76 -14.36 -17.55 29.75
C SER A 76 -14.20 -18.66 30.78
N LEU A 77 -15.31 -19.08 31.39
CA LEU A 77 -15.38 -20.28 32.20
C LEU A 77 -15.81 -21.48 31.34
N ASN A 78 -15.24 -22.65 31.58
CA ASN A 78 -15.71 -23.88 30.94
C ASN A 78 -17.07 -24.26 31.52
N THR A 79 -18.10 -24.25 30.68
CA THR A 79 -19.48 -24.63 31.04
C THR A 79 -19.93 -25.90 30.32
N GLU A 80 -19.01 -26.65 29.71
CA GLU A 80 -19.34 -27.91 29.07
C GLU A 80 -19.79 -28.91 30.14
N LEU A 81 -20.98 -29.49 29.93
CA LEU A 81 -21.47 -30.60 30.75
C LEU A 81 -20.84 -31.90 30.25
N ASP A 82 -20.51 -32.78 31.18
CA ASP A 82 -19.97 -34.10 30.84
C ASP A 82 -20.95 -34.86 29.95
N LYS A 83 -20.50 -35.16 28.73
CA LYS A 83 -21.25 -35.95 27.75
C LYS A 83 -20.91 -37.40 27.99
N SER A 84 -21.32 -37.95 29.14
CA SER A 84 -21.35 -39.40 29.28
C SER A 84 -22.34 -39.95 28.25
N LEU A 85 -21.81 -40.76 27.33
CA LEU A 85 -22.65 -41.51 26.40
C LEU A 85 -23.42 -42.54 27.23
N LEU A 86 -24.75 -42.51 27.10
CA LEU A 86 -25.65 -43.55 27.58
C LEU A 86 -25.22 -44.94 27.06
#